data_AF-X0ZJG3-F1
#
_entry.id   AF-X0ZJG3-F1
#
_cell.length_a   1.000
_cell.length_b   1.000
_cell.length_c   1.000
_cell.angle_alpha   90.00
_cell.angle_beta   90.00
_cell.angle_gamma   90.00
#
_symmetry.space_group_name_H-M   'P 1'
#
loop_
_entity.id
_entity.type
_entity.pdbx_description
1 polymer ?
#
loop_
_entity_poly.entity_id
_entity_poly.type
_entity_poly.pdbx_seq_one_letter_code
_entity_poly.pdbx_strand_id
1 'polypeptide(L)' 'MNQPNIDKRENDAPLVSSSNDRLKSLDALRGFDMFWIIGGAGLVGTLADLTGWQLLHWISDQTVHVEWD' A
#
# COMPACT_ATOMS: atom_id res chain seq x y z
N MET A 1 -28.64 53.22 1.52
CA MET A 1 -27.62 52.62 2.39
C MET A 1 -27.76 51.11 2.27
N ASN A 2 -26.69 50.43 1.85
CA ASN A 2 -26.71 49.12 1.20
C ASN A 2 -27.01 47.96 2.15
N GLN A 3 -27.90 47.05 1.76
CA GLN A 3 -27.90 45.70 2.31
C GLN A 3 -26.70 44.95 1.67
N PRO A 4 -25.77 44.37 2.46
CA PRO A 4 -24.74 43.51 1.89
C PRO A 4 -25.40 42.23 1.37
N ASN A 5 -25.17 41.95 0.09
CA ASN A 5 -25.60 40.75 -0.61
C ASN A 5 -25.08 39.49 0.11
N ILE A 6 -25.97 38.80 0.82
CA ILE A 6 -25.75 37.44 1.34
C ILE A 6 -26.51 36.45 0.44
N ASP A 7 -26.14 36.41 -0.83
CA ASP A 7 -26.37 35.25 -1.69
C ASP A 7 -25.04 34.85 -2.34
N LYS A 8 -24.24 34.10 -1.58
CA LYS A 8 -23.08 33.36 -2.09
C LYS A 8 -23.01 31.97 -1.45
N ARG A 9 -24.17 31.33 -1.27
CA ARG A 9 -24.26 29.92 -0.86
C ARG A 9 -24.61 29.01 -2.04
N GLU A 10 -24.15 29.37 -3.24
CA GLU A 10 -24.28 28.54 -4.44
C GLU A 10 -22.89 28.39 -5.06
N ASN A 11 -22.08 27.57 -4.41
CA ASN A 11 -20.86 26.94 -4.93
C ASN A 11 -20.46 25.79 -3.99
N ASP A 12 -21.46 25.06 -3.51
CA ASP A 12 -21.39 23.69 -3.01
C ASP A 12 -21.39 22.71 -4.21
N ALA A 13 -20.66 23.07 -5.26
CA ALA A 13 -20.33 22.15 -6.33
C ALA A 13 -19.67 20.93 -5.66
N PRO A 14 -20.20 19.71 -5.85
CA PRO A 14 -19.60 18.55 -5.26
C PRO A 14 -18.16 18.49 -5.78
N LEU A 15 -17.20 18.30 -4.88
CA LEU A 15 -15.82 18.01 -5.24
C LEU A 15 -15.77 16.60 -5.86
N VAL A 16 -16.38 16.44 -7.03
CA VAL A 16 -16.39 15.19 -7.77
C VAL A 16 -14.99 15.02 -8.33
N SER A 17 -14.13 14.39 -7.55
CA SER A 17 -12.90 13.77 -8.05
C SER A 17 -13.29 12.52 -8.86
N SER A 18 -13.97 12.71 -9.99
CA SER A 18 -14.30 11.64 -10.92
C SER A 18 -13.15 11.41 -11.88
N SER A 19 -12.12 10.76 -11.36
CA SER A 19 -11.36 9.78 -12.12
C SER A 19 -11.10 8.63 -11.15
N ASN A 20 -11.96 7.61 -11.17
CA ASN A 20 -11.69 6.29 -10.60
C ASN A 20 -10.59 5.59 -11.43
N ASP A 21 -9.51 6.29 -11.73
CA ASP A 21 -8.37 5.73 -12.43
C ASP A 21 -7.61 4.95 -11.37
N ARG A 22 -7.94 3.66 -11.26
CA ARG A 22 -7.22 2.74 -10.38
C ARG A 22 -5.76 2.81 -10.80
N LEU A 23 -4.93 3.43 -9.96
CA LEU A 23 -3.51 3.52 -10.20
C LEU A 23 -2.96 2.09 -10.26
N LYS A 24 -2.53 1.65 -11.44
CA LYS A 24 -1.99 0.30 -11.65
C LYS A 24 -0.81 0.01 -10.73
N SER A 25 -0.01 1.02 -10.41
CA SER A 25 1.06 0.95 -9.41
C SER A 25 0.54 0.65 -8.00
N LEU A 26 -0.60 1.22 -7.62
CA LEU A 26 -1.24 0.97 -6.32
C LEU A 26 -1.78 -0.47 -6.24
N ASP A 27 -2.38 -0.97 -7.32
CA ASP A 27 -2.86 -2.34 -7.39
C ASP A 27 -1.69 -3.35 -7.32
N ALA A 28 -0.58 -3.06 -8.01
CA ALA A 28 0.64 -3.86 -7.95
C ALA A 28 1.29 -3.82 -6.56
N LEU A 29 1.39 -2.64 -5.92
CA LEU A 29 1.95 -2.51 -4.58
C LEU A 29 1.08 -3.22 -3.53
N ARG A 30 -0.25 -3.12 -3.65
CA ARG A 30 -1.18 -3.80 -2.74
C ARG A 30 -1.09 -5.33 -2.88
N GLY A 31 -0.95 -5.83 -4.10
CA GLY A 31 -0.73 -7.25 -4.35
C GLY A 31 0.63 -7.74 -3.81
N PHE A 32 1.67 -6.92 -3.95
CA PHE A 32 2.99 -7.21 -3.39
C PHE A 32 2.98 -7.24 -1.87
N ASP A 33 2.37 -6.27 -1.22
CA ASP A 33 2.24 -6.19 0.24
C ASP A 33 1.44 -7.38 0.79
N MET A 34 0.28 -7.68 0.20
CA MET A 34 -0.53 -8.85 0.55
C MET A 34 0.25 -10.16 0.35
N PHE A 35 1.04 -10.29 -0.73
CA PHE A 35 1.88 -11.46 -0.96
C PHE A 35 2.86 -11.71 0.20
N TRP A 36 3.54 -10.66 0.67
CA TRP A 36 4.49 -10.82 1.77
C TRP A 36 3.80 -11.11 3.11
N ILE A 37 2.68 -10.44 3.41
CA ILE A 37 1.91 -10.64 4.66
C ILE A 37 1.30 -12.05 4.76
N ILE A 38 0.83 -12.61 3.65
CA ILE A 38 0.21 -13.95 3.62
C ILE A 38 1.23 -15.07 3.84
N GLY A 39 2.53 -14.77 3.73
CA GLY A 39 3.60 -15.76 3.95
C GLY A 39 4.61 -15.85 2.80
N GLY A 40 4.76 -14.80 1.99
CA GLY A 40 5.79 -14.71 0.95
C GLY A 40 7.20 -14.99 1.48
N ALA A 41 7.49 -14.61 2.72
CA ALA A 41 8.77 -14.90 3.39
C ALA A 41 9.03 -16.41 3.56
N GLY A 42 8.02 -17.19 3.95
CA GLY A 42 8.15 -18.65 4.10
C GLY A 42 8.29 -19.38 2.75
N LEU A 43 7.56 -18.93 1.73
CA LEU A 43 7.71 -19.45 0.37
C LEU A 43 9.11 -19.15 -0.18
N VAL A 44 9.59 -17.94 0.02
CA VAL A 44 10.92 -17.51 -0.40
C VAL A 44 12.03 -18.22 0.37
N GLY A 45 11.88 -18.41 1.69
CA GLY A 45 12.83 -19.15 2.52
C GLY A 45 12.94 -20.62 2.13
N THR A 46 11.81 -21.32 1.92
CA THR A 46 11.84 -22.72 1.47
C THR A 46 12.45 -22.89 0.06
N LEU A 47 12.21 -21.93 -0.84
CA LEU A 47 12.91 -21.89 -2.13
C LEU A 47 14.40 -21.55 -1.95
N ALA A 48 14.77 -20.69 -1.00
CA ALA A 48 16.15 -20.37 -0.68
C ALA A 48 16.91 -21.63 -0.25
N ASP A 49 16.33 -22.43 0.63
CA ASP A 49 16.93 -23.66 1.15
C ASP A 49 17.11 -24.72 0.06
N LEU A 50 16.18 -24.76 -0.91
CA LEU A 50 16.27 -25.66 -2.07
C LEU A 50 17.27 -25.18 -3.13
N THR A 51 17.37 -23.86 -3.37
CA THR A 51 18.18 -23.29 -4.45
C THR A 51 19.55 -22.80 -3.97
N GLY A 52 19.76 -22.70 -2.65
CA GLY A 52 20.97 -22.17 -2.01
C GLY A 52 21.15 -20.65 -2.15
N TRP A 53 20.10 -19.88 -2.44
CA TRP A 53 20.25 -18.47 -2.81
C TRP A 53 20.28 -17.54 -1.58
N GLN A 54 21.46 -17.02 -1.23
CA GLN A 54 21.69 -16.16 -0.06
C GLN A 54 20.81 -14.89 0.02
N LEU A 55 20.36 -14.34 -1.11
CA LEU A 55 19.46 -13.18 -1.13
C LEU A 55 18.09 -13.50 -0.51
N LEU A 56 17.58 -14.72 -0.73
CA LEU A 56 16.29 -15.16 -0.20
C LEU A 56 16.41 -15.48 1.30
N HIS A 57 17.55 -16.02 1.73
CA HIS A 57 17.88 -16.18 3.16
C HIS A 57 17.95 -14.83 3.88
N TRP A 58 18.60 -13.84 3.28
CA TRP A 58 18.67 -12.48 3.84
C TRP A 58 17.28 -11.83 3.99
N ILE A 59 16.38 -12.00 3.01
CA ILE A 59 14.99 -11.51 3.12
C ILE A 59 14.21 -12.26 4.21
N SER A 60 14.41 -13.58 4.33
CA SER A 60 13.79 -14.38 5.40
C SER A 60 14.23 -13.89 6.78
N ASP A 61 15.53 -13.63 6.96
CA ASP A 61 16.08 -13.13 8.22
C ASP A 61 15.49 -11.77 8.63
N GLN A 62 15.13 -10.90 7.67
CA GLN A 62 14.46 -9.62 7.95
C GLN A 62 13.01 -9.77 8.44
N THR A 63 12.40 -10.96 8.33
CA THR A 63 11.02 -11.24 8.77
C THR A 63 10.98 -11.88 10.16
N VAL A 64 12.13 -12.23 10.73
CA VAL A 64 12.22 -12.81 12.08
C VAL A 64 12.03 -11.68 13.08
N HIS A 65 10.99 -11.81 13.91
CA HIS A 65 10.67 -10.83 14.94
C HIS A 65 11.86 -10.72 15.92
N VAL A 66 12.49 -9.55 15.99
CA VAL A 66 13.53 -9.29 16.99
C VAL A 66 12.88 -9.27 18.37
N GLU A 67 13.49 -10.00 19.31
CA GLU A 67 13.09 -10.00 20.71
C GLU A 67 13.32 -8.61 21.29
N TRP A 68 12.26 -8.00 21.81
CA TRP A 68 12.34 -6.72 22.50
C TRP A 68 12.44 -6.97 24.00
N ASP A 69 13.55 -6.56 24.60
CA ASP A 69 13.77 -6.48 26.06
C ASP A 69 12.98 -5.32 26.70
#